data_AF-A0A920QT63-F1
#
_entry.id   AF-A0A920QT63-F1
#
_cell.length_a   1.000
_cell.length_b   1.000
_cell.length_c   1.000
_cell.angle_alpha   90.00
_cell.angle_beta   90.00
_cell.angle_gamma   90.00
#
_symmetry.space_group_name_H-M   'P 1'
#
loop_
_entity.id
_entity.type
_entity.pdbx_description
1 polymer ?
#
loop_
_entity_poly.entity_id
_entity_poly.type
_entity_poly.pdbx_seq_one_letter_code
_entity_poly.pdbx_strand_id
1 'polypeptide(L)'
;MEEQDFQLNGDWVDRLTATKAVAREFIDRRVGDRIGLILFGRETYLQTPLTYDRETVQTLLDEAAIGLAGKETAIGDAIGLGIKTLTDAGSRRIAVC
;
A
#
# COMPACT_ATOMS: atom_id res chain seq x y z
N MET A 1 -10.81 1.15 -10.82
CA MET A 1 -10.21 0.12 -9.95
C MET A 1 -11.03 -1.15 -9.95
N GLU A 2 -12.36 -1.09 -10.10
CA GLU A 2 -13.26 -2.27 -10.14
C GLU A 2 -13.35 -2.96 -11.50
N GLU A 3 -12.86 -2.33 -12.57
CA GLU A 3 -12.83 -2.93 -13.91
C GLU A 3 -11.94 -4.18 -13.92
N GLN A 4 -12.45 -5.31 -14.42
CA GLN A 4 -11.73 -6.58 -14.50
C GLN A 4 -10.88 -6.64 -15.78
N ASP A 5 -9.89 -5.77 -15.87
CA ASP A 5 -9.04 -5.61 -17.05
C ASP A 5 -7.60 -6.09 -16.84
N PHE A 6 -7.29 -6.74 -15.72
CA PHE A 6 -5.99 -7.34 -15.44
C PHE A 6 -6.07 -8.87 -15.43
N GLN A 7 -5.02 -9.53 -15.92
CA GLN A 7 -4.87 -10.99 -15.81
C GLN A 7 -3.88 -11.34 -14.70
N LEU A 8 -4.32 -12.18 -13.76
CA LEU A 8 -3.50 -12.75 -12.70
C LEU A 8 -3.66 -14.27 -12.71
N ASN A 9 -2.57 -15.01 -12.93
CA ASN A 9 -2.55 -16.48 -12.99
C ASN A 9 -3.58 -17.11 -13.97
N GLY A 10 -3.97 -16.37 -15.02
CA GLY A 10 -4.96 -16.82 -16.01
C GLY A 10 -6.40 -16.37 -15.72
N ASP A 11 -6.67 -15.79 -14.55
CA ASP A 11 -7.97 -15.24 -14.17
C ASP A 11 -8.02 -13.73 -14.41
N TRP A 12 -9.19 -13.24 -14.83
CA TRP A 12 -9.45 -11.80 -14.93
C TRP A 12 -9.80 -11.24 -13.55
N VAL A 13 -9.07 -10.21 -13.13
CA VAL A 13 -9.19 -9.56 -11.83
C VAL A 13 -9.27 -8.06 -11.99
N ASP A 14 -9.82 -7.40 -10.98
CA ASP A 14 -9.82 -5.95 -10.92
C ASP A 14 -8.43 -5.38 -10.64
N ARG A 15 -8.23 -4.11 -10.96
CA ARG A 15 -6.93 -3.45 -10.81
C ARG A 15 -6.44 -3.41 -9.36
N LEU A 16 -7.33 -3.28 -8.36
CA LEU A 16 -6.92 -3.28 -6.96
C LEU A 16 -6.38 -4.66 -6.58
N THR A 17 -7.07 -5.72 -6.98
CA THR A 17 -6.64 -7.11 -6.76
C THR A 17 -5.28 -7.37 -7.40
N ALA A 18 -5.07 -6.91 -8.64
CA ALA A 18 -3.77 -7.02 -9.31
C ALA A 18 -2.67 -6.24 -8.57
N THR A 19 -2.92 -4.99 -8.18
CA THR A 19 -1.95 -4.17 -7.44
C THR A 19 -1.61 -4.78 -6.08
N LYS A 20 -2.58 -5.32 -5.34
CA LYS A 20 -2.35 -6.03 -4.08
C LYS A 20 -1.43 -7.23 -4.26
N ALA A 21 -1.60 -8.00 -5.34
CA ALA A 21 -0.72 -9.14 -5.62
C ALA A 21 0.73 -8.71 -5.82
N VAL A 22 0.98 -7.65 -6.60
CA VAL A 22 2.32 -7.09 -6.81
C VAL A 22 2.90 -6.52 -5.52
N ALA A 23 2.10 -5.78 -4.75
CA ALA A 23 2.52 -5.21 -3.47
C ALA A 23 2.86 -6.30 -2.43
N ARG A 24 2.09 -7.39 -2.38
CA ARG A 24 2.36 -8.54 -1.51
C ARG A 24 3.69 -9.20 -1.87
N GLU A 25 3.94 -9.45 -3.15
CA GLU A 25 5.23 -9.98 -3.63
C GLU A 25 6.40 -9.05 -3.30
N PHE A 26 6.18 -7.73 -3.40
CA PHE A 26 7.17 -6.74 -3.01
C PHE A 26 7.48 -6.79 -1.50
N ILE A 27 6.46 -6.85 -0.65
CA ILE A 27 6.62 -6.95 0.82
C ILE A 27 7.35 -8.24 1.20
N ASP A 28 7.01 -9.36 0.56
CA ASP A 28 7.58 -10.66 0.91
C ASP A 28 9.10 -10.70 0.65
N ARG A 29 9.56 -10.11 -0.45
CA ARG A 29 10.98 -10.03 -0.83
C ARG A 29 11.83 -9.12 0.09
N ARG A 30 11.22 -8.30 0.94
CA ARG A 30 11.89 -7.28 1.76
C ARG A 30 12.27 -7.79 3.14
N VAL A 31 13.03 -8.88 3.17
CA VAL A 31 13.52 -9.48 4.42
C VAL A 31 14.52 -8.53 5.10
N GLY A 32 14.22 -8.13 6.33
CA GLY A 32 15.07 -7.25 7.14
C GLY A 32 14.81 -5.75 6.98
N ASP A 33 13.91 -5.35 6.09
CA ASP A 33 13.47 -3.95 5.97
C ASP A 33 12.26 -3.69 6.89
N ARG A 34 12.15 -2.45 7.40
CA ARG A 34 10.92 -1.98 8.04
C ARG A 34 9.98 -1.45 6.96
N ILE A 35 8.72 -1.87 7.00
CA ILE A 35 7.71 -1.52 6.00
C ILE A 35 6.53 -0.85 6.72
N GLY A 36 6.03 0.23 6.12
CA GLY A 36 4.83 0.92 6.55
C GLY A 36 3.83 0.96 5.41
N LEU A 37 2.55 1.06 5.75
CA LEU A 37 1.45 1.09 4.79
C LEU A 37 0.68 2.40 4.97
N ILE A 38 0.54 3.17 3.90
CA ILE A 38 -0.27 4.39 3.83
C ILE A 38 -1.36 4.14 2.79
N LEU A 39 -2.60 4.42 3.17
CA LEU A 39 -3.74 4.36 2.27
C LEU A 39 -4.20 5.79 1.98
N PHE A 40 -4.54 6.04 0.72
CA PHE A 40 -4.94 7.37 0.26
C PHE A 40 -6.13 7.31 -0.70
N GLY A 41 -6.99 8.30 -0.57
CA GLY A 41 -8.16 8.53 -1.39
C GLY A 41 -8.47 10.02 -1.33
N ARG A 42 -9.66 10.42 -0.90
CA ARG A 42 -9.93 11.80 -0.48
C ARG A 42 -9.08 12.22 0.72
N GLU A 43 -8.93 11.31 1.67
CA GLU A 43 -8.11 11.51 2.87
C GLU A 43 -6.91 10.56 2.80
N THR A 44 -5.88 10.88 3.57
CA THR A 44 -4.70 10.03 3.69
C THR A 44 -4.55 9.60 5.14
N TYR A 45 -4.37 8.31 5.39
CA TYR A 45 -4.07 7.81 6.73
C TYR A 45 -2.99 6.73 6.70
N LEU A 46 -2.24 6.70 7.80
CA LEU A 46 -1.23 5.69 8.07
C LEU A 46 -1.93 4.42 8.57
N GLN A 47 -2.05 3.42 7.70
CA GLN A 47 -2.66 2.12 8.04
C GLN A 47 -1.73 1.28 8.93
N THR A 48 -0.42 1.36 8.69
CA THR A 48 0.56 0.77 9.59
C THR A 48 1.87 1.56 9.60
N PRO A 49 2.43 1.85 10.80
CA PRO A 49 3.75 2.47 10.92
C PRO A 49 4.85 1.50 10.46
N LEU A 50 6.08 2.00 10.32
CA LEU A 50 7.23 1.18 9.92
C LEU A 50 7.47 0.04 10.93
N THR A 51 7.29 -1.20 10.48
CA THR A 51 7.46 -2.41 11.29
C THR A 51 8.23 -3.49 10.54
N TYR A 52 8.87 -4.41 11.29
CA TYR A 52 9.46 -5.63 10.72
C TYR A 52 8.43 -6.75 10.54
N ASP A 53 7.23 -6.57 11.11
CA ASP A 53 6.15 -7.55 11.01
C ASP A 53 5.48 -7.48 9.63
N ARG A 54 6.02 -8.27 8.70
CA ARG A 54 5.54 -8.37 7.33
C ARG A 54 4.18 -9.05 7.24
N GLU A 55 3.85 -9.98 8.13
CA GLU A 55 2.55 -10.66 8.13
C GLU A 55 1.44 -9.67 8.42
N THR A 56 1.58 -8.87 9.47
CA THR A 56 0.60 -7.83 9.81
C THR A 56 0.44 -6.82 8.67
N VAL A 57 1.53 -6.39 8.02
CA VAL A 57 1.46 -5.47 6.86
C VAL A 57 0.69 -6.11 5.70
N GLN A 58 0.91 -7.40 5.42
CA GLN A 58 0.19 -8.12 4.36
C GLN A 58 -1.30 -8.27 4.68
N THR A 59 -1.66 -8.61 5.92
CA THR A 59 -3.06 -8.70 6.34
C THR A 59 -3.76 -7.35 6.15
N LEU A 60 -3.14 -6.25 6.57
CA LEU A 60 -3.73 -4.92 6.42
C LEU A 60 -3.79 -4.45 4.96
N LEU A 61 -2.85 -4.89 4.11
CA LEU A 61 -2.92 -4.68 2.67
C LEU A 61 -4.12 -5.41 2.06
N ASP A 62 -4.40 -6.65 2.50
CA ASP A 62 -5.53 -7.43 2.01
C ASP A 62 -6.87 -6.80 2.42
N GLU A 63 -6.93 -6.21 3.61
CA GLU A 63 -8.10 -5.48 4.12
C GLU A 63 -8.35 -4.14 3.43
N ALA A 64 -7.36 -3.59 2.70
CA ALA A 64 -7.51 -2.32 2.01
C ALA A 64 -8.59 -2.41 0.91
N ALA A 65 -9.66 -1.64 1.03
CA ALA A 65 -10.77 -1.66 0.07
C ALA A 65 -10.90 -0.33 -0.69
N ILE A 66 -11.53 -0.38 -1.87
CA ILE A 66 -11.84 0.82 -2.65
C ILE A 66 -12.77 1.70 -1.81
N GLY A 67 -12.44 2.99 -1.71
CA GLY A 67 -13.25 3.96 -0.97
C GLY A 67 -13.01 3.98 0.55
N LEU A 68 -12.13 3.14 1.10
CA LEU A 68 -11.74 3.19 2.52
C LEU A 68 -11.20 4.58 2.91
N ALA A 69 -10.54 5.24 1.97
CA ALA A 69 -9.99 6.58 2.10
C ALA A 69 -10.78 7.66 1.33
N GLY A 70 -12.00 7.35 0.88
CA GLY A 70 -12.80 8.19 -0.02
C GLY A 70 -12.52 7.94 -1.50
N LYS A 71 -13.30 8.59 -2.38
CA LYS A 71 -13.32 8.33 -3.84
C LYS A 71 -12.50 9.34 -4.67
N GLU A 72 -11.89 10.32 -4.02
CA GLU A 72 -11.00 11.31 -4.65
C GLU A 72 -9.54 10.85 -4.50
N THR A 73 -8.56 11.63 -4.96
CA THR A 73 -7.14 11.25 -4.92
C THR A 73 -6.26 12.38 -4.38
N ALA A 74 -5.89 12.29 -3.10
CA ALA A 74 -5.02 13.19 -2.37
C ALA A 74 -3.57 12.65 -2.35
N ILE A 75 -3.01 12.37 -3.53
CA ILE A 75 -1.67 11.78 -3.66
C ILE A 75 -0.56 12.66 -3.06
N GLY A 76 -0.73 13.99 -3.08
CA GLY A 76 0.22 14.93 -2.49
C GLY A 76 0.34 14.75 -0.98
N ASP A 77 -0.79 14.58 -0.29
CA ASP A 77 -0.82 14.36 1.15
C ASP A 77 -0.25 12.97 1.51
N ALA A 78 -0.52 11.96 0.69
CA ALA A 78 0.07 10.62 0.82
C ALA A 78 1.60 10.65 0.76
N ILE A 79 2.16 11.35 -0.22
CA ILE A 79 3.61 11.50 -0.36
C ILE A 79 4.17 12.31 0.82
N GLY A 80 3.52 13.42 1.19
CA GLY A 80 3.94 14.26 2.32
C GLY A 80 3.98 13.49 3.64
N LEU A 81 2.94 12.69 3.92
CA LEU A 81 2.88 11.82 5.08
C LEU A 81 3.98 10.76 5.03
N GLY A 82 4.20 10.13 3.86
CA GLY A 82 5.27 9.15 3.68
C GLY A 82 6.67 9.71 3.94
N ILE A 83 6.96 10.92 3.45
CA ILE A 83 8.24 11.60 3.70
C ILE A 83 8.41 11.86 5.20
N LYS A 84 7.37 12.34 5.89
CA LYS A 84 7.40 12.58 7.33
C LYS A 84 7.66 11.28 8.09
N THR A 85 6.91 10.21 7.80
CA THR A 85 7.07 8.89 8.44
C THR A 85 8.48 8.31 8.24
N LEU A 86 9.08 8.46 7.06
CA LEU A 86 10.44 8.00 6.80
C LEU A 86 11.49 8.83 7.55
N THR A 87 11.31 10.15 7.57
CA THR A 87 12.21 11.07 8.27
C THR A 87 12.23 10.77 9.77
N ASP A 88 11.07 10.60 10.38
CA ASP A 88 10.91 10.30 11.81
C ASP A 88 11.55 8.95 12.19
N ALA A 89 11.59 7.99 11.25
CA ALA A 89 12.14 6.66 11.47
C ALA A 89 13.60 6.48 11.02
N GLY A 90 14.22 7.50 10.42
CA GLY A 90 15.57 7.43 9.85
C GLY A 90 15.70 6.51 8.62
N SER A 91 14.62 6.32 7.86
CA SER A 91 14.55 5.45 6.67
C SER A 91 14.62 6.25 5.36
N ARG A 92 14.97 5.61 4.23
CA ARG A 92 15.28 6.31 2.94
C ARG A 92 14.54 5.81 1.69
N ARG A 93 13.55 4.91 1.82
CA ARG A 93 12.88 4.29 0.66
C ARG A 93 11.36 4.38 0.79
N ILE A 94 10.71 4.86 -0.27
CA ILE A 94 9.26 4.89 -0.43
C ILE A 94 8.85 4.18 -1.72
N ALA A 95 7.78 3.41 -1.67
CA ALA A 95 7.07 2.89 -2.83
C ALA A 95 5.62 3.41 -2.74
N VAL A 96 5.13 3.98 -3.83
CA VAL A 96 3.75 4.47 -3.94
C VAL A 96 3.13 3.71 -5.12
N CYS A 97 2.03 3.01 -4.86
CA CYS A 97 1.32 2.17 -5.82
C CYS A 97 -0.17 2.51 -5.82
#